data_AF-A0A524MUX9-F1
#
_entry.id   AF-A0A524MUX9-F1
#
_cell.length_a   1.000
_cell.length_b   1.000
_cell.length_c   1.000
_cell.angle_alpha   90.00
_cell.angle_beta   90.00
_cell.angle_gamma   90.00
#
_symmetry.space_group_name_H-M   'P 1'
#
loop_
_entity.id
_entity.type
_entity.pdbx_description
1 polymer ?
#
loop_
_entity_poly.entity_id
_entity_poly.type
_entity_poly.pdbx_seq_one_letter_code
_entity_poly.pdbx_strand_id
1 'polypeptide(L)'
;LVLATGARHSYFGRDEWESSAPGLKTIEDALEIRRRILLAFERAERTSDPDERTANLTFVVVGGGPTGVEMAGAIAEIALRTMTSEFRTIDSTTASIILLEGTDRILGTYPPELSTKALRQLRALGVDVRLGVTVTDVTQDGVDTNAGPIAARTVVWGAGNEASPLATLLGAPTDRAGRVEVGSDLAVVGRPNVFAIGDMAHATSDGVAVPGVAQGAIQGGAHVARVIRADLAGTARPSFRYRNKGELATIGRSSGVGVIGGLELSGWLAWMAWWSVHIVFLIDFRSRLLVLINWAWSYLTFRRGSRLITGPWSPRRRVSGAGAEDGDREAVEPRRNAH
;
A
#
# COMPACT_ATOMS: atom_id res chain seq x y z
N LEU A 1 -19.14 1.94 20.32
CA LEU A 1 -18.23 2.63 19.38
C LEU A 1 -17.44 1.56 18.63
N VAL A 2 -17.31 1.63 17.30
CA VAL A 2 -16.49 0.70 16.50
C VAL A 2 -15.42 1.49 15.78
N LEU A 3 -14.17 1.19 16.05
CA LEU A 3 -13.00 1.86 15.50
C LEU A 3 -12.42 1.00 14.38
N ALA A 4 -12.36 1.57 13.17
CA ALA A 4 -11.91 0.89 11.96
C ALA A 4 -11.12 1.85 11.05
N THR A 5 -10.28 2.72 11.64
CA THR A 5 -9.54 3.76 10.91
C THR A 5 -8.33 3.23 10.14
N GLY A 6 -8.08 1.93 10.19
CA GLY A 6 -6.99 1.27 9.47
C GLY A 6 -5.59 1.66 9.97
N ALA A 7 -4.63 1.57 9.05
CA ALA A 7 -3.22 1.84 9.28
C ALA A 7 -2.65 2.77 8.20
N ARG A 8 -1.59 3.49 8.55
CA ARG A 8 -0.74 4.26 7.63
C ARG A 8 0.52 3.48 7.27
N HIS A 9 1.30 4.01 6.34
CA HIS A 9 2.65 3.50 6.12
C HIS A 9 3.51 3.80 7.34
N SER A 10 4.35 2.84 7.72
CA SER A 10 5.44 3.12 8.64
C SER A 10 6.69 3.44 7.81
N TYR A 11 7.27 4.60 8.08
CA TYR A 11 8.62 4.93 7.61
C TYR A 11 9.67 4.65 8.70
N PHE A 12 9.33 3.78 9.68
CA PHE A 12 10.23 3.36 10.76
C PHE A 12 10.86 4.54 11.53
N GLY A 13 10.08 5.61 11.74
CA GLY A 13 10.53 6.84 12.40
C GLY A 13 11.15 7.88 11.47
N ARG A 14 11.11 7.68 10.15
CA ARG A 14 11.63 8.58 9.11
C ARG A 14 10.52 9.18 8.24
N ASP A 15 9.56 9.83 8.89
CA ASP A 15 8.35 10.36 8.23
C ASP A 15 8.67 11.37 7.10
N GLU A 16 9.85 12.01 7.14
CA GLU A 16 10.36 12.88 6.09
C GLU A 16 10.47 12.20 4.71
N TRP A 17 10.65 10.87 4.69
CA TRP A 17 10.78 10.08 3.46
C TRP A 17 9.50 10.02 2.64
N GLU A 18 8.31 10.25 3.23
CA GLU A 18 7.02 10.16 2.52
C GLU A 18 6.96 11.09 1.30
N SER A 19 7.62 12.24 1.38
CA SER A 19 7.68 13.20 0.27
C SER A 19 8.45 12.67 -0.94
N SER A 20 9.54 11.95 -0.69
CA SER A 20 10.45 11.40 -1.69
C SER A 20 10.00 10.02 -2.19
N ALA A 21 9.46 9.19 -1.28
CA ALA A 21 8.96 7.84 -1.55
C ALA A 21 7.50 7.69 -1.06
N PRO A 22 6.52 8.13 -1.86
CA PRO A 22 5.12 7.93 -1.53
C PRO A 22 4.79 6.43 -1.48
N GLY A 23 3.99 6.03 -0.50
CA GLY A 23 3.40 4.70 -0.47
C GLY A 23 2.06 4.64 -1.18
N LEU A 24 1.50 3.44 -1.34
CA LEU A 24 0.23 3.20 -2.03
C LEU A 24 -0.89 2.80 -1.03
N LYS A 25 -1.69 3.77 -0.56
CA LYS A 25 -2.87 3.50 0.30
C LYS A 25 -4.16 4.08 -0.23
N THR A 26 -4.07 5.17 -0.99
CA THR A 26 -5.22 5.91 -1.51
C THR A 26 -5.20 5.98 -3.03
N ILE A 27 -6.32 6.42 -3.62
CA ILE A 27 -6.40 6.64 -5.07
C ILE A 27 -5.49 7.80 -5.46
N GLU A 28 -5.41 8.82 -4.62
CA GLU A 28 -4.53 9.97 -4.80
C GLU A 28 -3.06 9.54 -4.85
N ASP A 29 -2.65 8.61 -3.98
CA ASP A 29 -1.30 8.04 -4.02
C ASP A 29 -1.02 7.32 -5.34
N ALA A 30 -1.98 6.52 -5.82
CA ALA A 30 -1.86 5.81 -7.09
C ALA A 30 -1.72 6.78 -8.27
N LEU A 31 -2.46 7.89 -8.26
CA LEU A 31 -2.36 8.94 -9.27
C LEU A 31 -1.02 9.66 -9.23
N GLU A 32 -0.51 9.96 -8.03
CA GLU A 32 0.79 10.60 -7.85
C GLU A 32 1.95 9.69 -8.30
N ILE A 33 1.94 8.42 -7.90
CA ILE A 33 2.97 7.45 -8.34
C ILE A 33 2.96 7.33 -9.87
N ARG A 34 1.77 7.20 -10.48
CA ARG A 34 1.64 7.19 -11.93
C ARG A 34 2.18 8.46 -12.57
N ARG A 35 1.88 9.64 -12.00
CA ARG A 35 2.39 10.92 -12.46
C ARG A 35 3.93 10.96 -12.42
N ARG A 36 4.54 10.54 -11.30
CA ARG A 36 6.01 10.49 -11.15
C ARG A 36 6.66 9.60 -12.20
N ILE A 37 6.10 8.41 -12.42
CA ILE A 37 6.60 7.47 -13.44
C ILE A 37 6.60 8.11 -14.84
N LEU A 38 5.47 8.71 -15.24
CA LEU A 38 5.36 9.33 -16.56
C LEU A 38 6.30 10.54 -16.73
N LEU A 39 6.38 11.39 -15.70
CA LEU A 39 7.29 12.55 -15.71
C LEU A 39 8.77 12.13 -15.75
N ALA A 40 9.12 11.00 -15.14
CA ALA A 40 10.49 10.50 -15.17
C ALA A 40 10.92 10.16 -16.61
N PHE A 41 10.06 9.50 -17.39
CA PHE A 41 10.35 9.28 -18.81
C PHE A 41 10.43 10.58 -19.62
N GLU A 42 9.54 11.54 -19.38
CA GLU A 42 9.60 12.85 -20.06
C GLU A 42 10.90 13.61 -19.74
N ARG A 43 11.39 13.53 -18.50
CA ARG A 43 12.68 14.12 -18.10
C ARG A 43 13.86 13.40 -18.74
N ALA A 44 13.83 12.07 -18.79
CA ALA A 44 14.85 11.26 -19.46
C ALA A 44 14.95 11.59 -20.96
N GLU A 45 13.83 11.83 -21.64
CA GLU A 45 13.79 12.24 -23.05
C GLU A 45 14.37 13.65 -23.28
N ARG A 46 14.22 14.55 -22.30
CA ARG A 46 14.64 15.94 -22.42
C ARG A 46 16.09 16.19 -22.01
N THR A 47 16.67 15.33 -21.18
CA THR A 47 18.03 15.53 -20.69
C THR A 47 19.08 15.05 -21.69
N SER A 48 20.15 15.81 -21.83
CA SER A 48 21.35 15.42 -22.59
C SER A 48 22.42 14.75 -21.71
N ASP A 49 22.27 14.82 -20.38
CA ASP A 49 23.18 14.20 -19.43
C ASP A 49 22.87 12.70 -19.29
N PRO A 50 23.81 11.79 -19.63
CA PRO A 50 23.63 10.35 -19.51
C PRO A 50 23.34 9.84 -18.09
N ASP A 51 23.92 10.48 -17.07
CA ASP A 51 23.77 10.06 -15.67
C ASP A 51 22.38 10.44 -15.16
N GLU A 52 21.94 11.67 -15.44
CA GLU A 52 20.56 12.09 -15.17
C GLU A 52 19.53 11.25 -15.94
N ARG A 53 19.83 10.89 -17.19
CA ARG A 53 18.96 10.01 -17.98
C ARG A 53 18.80 8.66 -17.29
N THR A 54 19.91 8.06 -16.85
CA THR A 54 19.93 6.78 -16.14
C THR A 54 19.17 6.87 -14.81
N ALA A 55 19.37 7.93 -14.04
CA ALA A 55 18.66 8.16 -12.78
C ALA A 55 17.14 8.35 -12.98
N ASN A 56 16.71 9.04 -14.05
CA ASN A 56 15.30 9.17 -14.40
C ASN A 56 14.67 7.82 -14.87
N LEU A 57 15.46 6.95 -15.49
CA LEU A 57 15.02 5.61 -15.91
C LEU A 57 15.23 4.52 -14.85
N THR A 58 15.66 4.91 -13.65
CA THR A 58 15.77 4.01 -12.50
C THR A 58 14.58 4.20 -11.55
N PHE A 59 13.84 3.12 -11.34
CA PHE A 59 12.66 3.07 -10.48
C PHE A 59 12.95 2.14 -9.31
N VAL A 60 12.84 2.65 -8.08
CA VAL A 60 13.07 1.87 -6.87
C VAL A 60 11.75 1.62 -6.15
N VAL A 61 11.49 0.37 -5.79
CA VAL A 61 10.38 -0.04 -4.93
C VAL A 61 10.98 -0.61 -3.65
N VAL A 62 10.58 -0.07 -2.50
CA VAL A 62 11.07 -0.50 -1.19
C VAL A 62 10.04 -1.39 -0.51
N GLY A 63 10.42 -2.60 -0.11
CA GLY A 63 9.58 -3.59 0.55
C GLY A 63 9.07 -4.66 -0.41
N GLY A 64 9.45 -5.91 -0.18
CA GLY A 64 9.05 -7.11 -0.92
C GLY A 64 7.75 -7.77 -0.42
N GLY A 65 6.89 -7.04 0.27
CA GLY A 65 5.53 -7.49 0.59
C GLY A 65 4.62 -7.53 -0.66
N PRO A 66 3.36 -7.98 -0.53
CA PRO A 66 2.43 -8.05 -1.66
C PRO A 66 2.34 -6.75 -2.46
N THR A 67 2.19 -5.60 -1.79
CA THR A 67 2.11 -4.29 -2.44
C THR A 67 3.36 -3.95 -3.24
N GLY A 68 4.55 -4.14 -2.68
CA GLY A 68 5.78 -3.79 -3.40
C GLY A 68 6.09 -4.76 -4.56
N VAL A 69 5.77 -6.05 -4.40
CA VAL A 69 5.86 -7.03 -5.49
C VAL A 69 4.92 -6.67 -6.65
N GLU A 70 3.67 -6.32 -6.35
CA GLU A 70 2.70 -5.88 -7.36
C GLU A 70 3.15 -4.58 -8.04
N MET A 71 3.64 -3.61 -7.27
CA MET A 71 4.15 -2.34 -7.80
C MET A 71 5.36 -2.51 -8.70
N ALA A 72 6.36 -3.30 -8.29
CA ALA A 72 7.54 -3.57 -9.10
C ALA A 72 7.16 -4.25 -10.43
N GLY A 73 6.26 -5.24 -10.38
CA GLY A 73 5.75 -5.90 -11.59
C GLY A 73 4.99 -4.94 -12.51
N ALA A 74 4.15 -4.07 -11.96
CA ALA A 74 3.40 -3.08 -12.74
C ALA A 74 4.31 -2.02 -13.39
N ILE A 75 5.31 -1.53 -12.66
CA ILE A 75 6.28 -0.56 -13.19
C ILE A 75 7.11 -1.18 -14.32
N ALA A 76 7.62 -2.41 -14.12
CA ALA A 76 8.37 -3.12 -15.15
C ALA A 76 7.55 -3.30 -16.44
N GLU A 77 6.27 -3.62 -16.32
CA GLU A 77 5.41 -3.75 -17.48
C GLU A 77 5.14 -2.42 -18.21
N ILE A 78 4.92 -1.35 -17.45
CA ILE A 78 4.77 -0.01 -18.03
C ILE A 78 6.05 0.35 -18.79
N ALA A 79 7.20 0.29 -18.11
CA ALA A 79 8.49 0.70 -18.64
C ALA A 79 8.94 -0.13 -19.84
N LEU A 80 8.91 -1.47 -19.71
CA LEU A 80 9.56 -2.38 -20.64
C LEU A 80 8.64 -2.88 -21.77
N ARG A 81 7.33 -2.64 -21.68
CA ARG A 81 6.36 -3.11 -22.70
C ARG A 81 5.44 -2.03 -23.22
N THR A 82 4.96 -1.13 -22.36
CA THR A 82 3.95 -0.14 -22.76
C THR A 82 4.57 1.12 -23.36
N MET A 83 5.70 1.58 -22.80
CA MET A 83 6.33 2.85 -23.20
C MET A 83 7.33 2.74 -24.37
N THR A 84 7.53 1.54 -24.92
CA THR A 84 8.61 1.22 -25.88
C THR A 84 8.54 1.95 -27.22
N SER A 85 7.39 2.55 -27.55
CA SER A 85 7.18 3.31 -28.80
C SER A 85 6.73 4.75 -28.58
N GLU A 86 6.85 5.26 -27.35
CA GLU A 86 6.32 6.58 -26.96
C GLU A 86 7.38 7.69 -26.98
N PHE A 87 8.67 7.36 -27.14
CA PHE A 87 9.78 8.30 -27.08
C PHE A 87 10.67 8.22 -28.32
N ARG A 88 11.37 9.33 -28.63
CA ARG A 88 12.22 9.44 -29.82
C ARG A 88 13.69 9.25 -29.51
N THR A 89 14.16 9.71 -28.35
CA THR A 89 15.59 9.76 -28.01
C THR A 89 15.99 8.78 -26.91
N ILE A 90 15.05 8.34 -26.08
CA ILE A 90 15.26 7.28 -25.09
C ILE A 90 14.66 5.96 -25.57
N ASP A 91 15.30 4.87 -25.14
CA ASP A 91 14.72 3.54 -25.18
C ASP A 91 14.18 3.21 -23.79
N SER A 92 12.86 3.09 -23.65
CA SER A 92 12.26 2.80 -22.34
C SER A 92 12.60 1.39 -21.82
N THR A 93 13.06 0.48 -22.70
CA THR A 93 13.46 -0.88 -22.30
C THR A 93 14.78 -0.92 -21.54
N THR A 94 15.55 0.17 -21.52
CA THR A 94 16.76 0.30 -20.70
C THR A 94 16.45 0.71 -19.26
N ALA A 95 15.18 0.90 -18.90
CA ALA A 95 14.78 1.25 -17.55
C ALA A 95 15.21 0.16 -16.54
N SER A 96 15.73 0.60 -15.39
CA SER A 96 16.08 -0.27 -14.28
C SER A 96 14.97 -0.24 -13.25
N ILE A 97 14.37 -1.39 -12.96
CA ILE A 97 13.34 -1.54 -11.93
C ILE A 97 13.94 -2.36 -10.80
N ILE A 98 14.16 -1.73 -9.65
CA ILE A 98 14.84 -2.34 -8.49
C ILE A 98 13.84 -2.51 -7.36
N LEU A 99 13.68 -3.75 -6.87
CA LEU A 99 12.90 -4.07 -5.67
C LEU A 99 13.87 -4.37 -4.52
N LEU A 100 13.82 -3.56 -3.46
CA LEU A 100 14.63 -3.73 -2.26
C LEU A 100 13.81 -4.42 -1.17
N GLU A 101 14.35 -5.49 -0.58
CA GLU A 101 13.74 -6.20 0.55
C GLU A 101 14.81 -6.47 1.61
N GLY A 102 14.53 -6.08 2.86
CA GLY A 102 15.47 -6.19 3.96
C GLY A 102 15.63 -7.62 4.51
N THR A 103 14.66 -8.49 4.24
CA THR A 103 14.70 -9.91 4.60
C THR A 103 15.30 -10.77 3.48
N ASP A 104 15.41 -12.08 3.75
CA ASP A 104 15.96 -13.07 2.82
C ASP A 104 14.97 -13.53 1.75
N ARG A 105 13.71 -13.06 1.77
CA ARG A 105 12.67 -13.44 0.79
C ARG A 105 11.56 -12.40 0.64
N ILE A 106 11.06 -12.28 -0.58
CA ILE A 106 9.81 -11.56 -0.84
C ILE A 106 8.60 -12.37 -0.38
N LEU A 107 7.48 -11.69 -0.15
CA LEU A 107 6.22 -12.28 0.28
C LEU A 107 6.41 -13.17 1.52
N GLY A 108 7.08 -12.67 2.56
CA GLY A 108 7.47 -13.47 3.73
C GLY A 108 6.31 -14.17 4.48
N THR A 109 5.06 -13.69 4.30
CA THR A 109 3.85 -14.33 4.84
C THR A 109 3.39 -15.55 4.04
N TYR A 110 3.88 -15.71 2.81
CA TYR A 110 3.54 -16.82 1.92
C TYR A 110 4.45 -18.03 2.19
N PRO A 111 4.01 -19.24 1.80
CA PRO A 111 4.86 -20.42 1.75
C PRO A 111 6.17 -20.16 0.98
N PRO A 112 7.34 -20.64 1.45
CA PRO A 112 8.63 -20.39 0.81
C PRO A 112 8.71 -20.76 -0.67
N GLU A 113 7.98 -21.80 -1.09
CA GLU A 113 7.89 -22.20 -2.50
C GLU A 113 7.22 -21.13 -3.38
N LEU A 114 6.15 -20.51 -2.88
CA LEU A 114 5.46 -19.42 -3.57
C LEU A 114 6.33 -18.15 -3.62
N SER A 115 7.04 -17.81 -2.54
CA SER A 115 8.03 -16.73 -2.57
C SER A 115 9.10 -16.95 -3.64
N THR A 116 9.59 -18.19 -3.79
CA THR A 116 10.59 -18.55 -4.79
C THR A 116 10.02 -18.47 -6.22
N LYS A 117 8.78 -18.93 -6.43
CA LYS A 117 8.07 -18.80 -7.72
C LYS A 117 7.86 -17.32 -8.08
N ALA A 118 7.45 -16.50 -7.11
CA ALA A 118 7.26 -15.06 -7.28
C ALA A 118 8.57 -14.35 -7.67
N LEU A 119 9.67 -14.66 -6.99
CA LEU A 119 10.97 -14.09 -7.28
C LEU A 119 11.42 -14.38 -8.72
N ARG A 120 11.23 -15.63 -9.18
CA ARG A 120 11.53 -16.02 -10.57
C ARG A 120 10.67 -15.24 -11.57
N GLN A 121 9.39 -15.07 -11.28
CA GLN A 121 8.46 -14.34 -12.16
C GLN A 121 8.82 -12.85 -12.24
N LEU A 122 9.15 -12.19 -11.13
CA LEU A 122 9.59 -10.79 -11.13
C LEU A 122 10.88 -10.60 -11.93
N ARG A 123 11.88 -11.47 -11.72
CA ARG A 123 13.14 -11.42 -12.48
C ARG A 123 12.92 -11.64 -13.97
N ALA A 124 12.01 -12.54 -14.35
CA ALA A 124 11.62 -12.75 -15.75
C ALA A 124 10.90 -11.54 -16.37
N LEU A 125 10.30 -10.66 -15.56
CA LEU A 125 9.75 -9.39 -16.00
C LEU A 125 10.81 -8.29 -16.14
N GLY A 126 12.08 -8.53 -15.78
CA GLY A 126 13.16 -7.55 -15.83
C GLY A 126 13.36 -6.76 -14.52
N VAL A 127 12.75 -7.20 -13.41
CA VAL A 127 12.96 -6.57 -12.09
C VAL A 127 14.24 -7.09 -11.44
N ASP A 128 15.13 -6.18 -11.05
CA ASP A 128 16.29 -6.46 -10.20
C ASP A 128 15.85 -6.52 -8.72
N VAL A 129 15.69 -7.74 -8.20
CA VAL A 129 15.28 -7.98 -6.82
C VAL A 129 16.51 -8.18 -5.93
N ARG A 130 16.72 -7.25 -4.99
CA ARG A 130 17.82 -7.25 -4.02
C ARG A 130 17.29 -7.57 -2.61
N LEU A 131 17.69 -8.73 -2.11
CA LEU A 131 17.31 -9.27 -0.80
C LEU A 131 18.41 -8.96 0.24
N GLY A 132 18.06 -8.86 1.52
CA GLY A 132 18.98 -8.45 2.58
C GLY A 132 19.44 -6.99 2.47
N VAL A 133 18.75 -6.17 1.66
CA VAL A 133 19.09 -4.77 1.42
C VAL A 133 18.10 -3.87 2.14
N THR A 134 18.61 -3.10 3.09
CA THR A 134 17.81 -2.19 3.91
C THR A 134 18.13 -0.76 3.53
N VAL A 135 17.08 0.04 3.33
CA VAL A 135 17.17 1.47 3.06
C VAL A 135 17.53 2.21 4.34
N THR A 136 18.53 3.08 4.25
CA THR A 136 19.03 3.90 5.37
C THR A 136 18.71 5.38 5.19
N ASP A 137 18.53 5.85 3.96
CA ASP A 137 18.02 7.19 3.65
C ASP A 137 17.28 7.24 2.31
N VAL A 138 16.37 8.21 2.16
CA VAL A 138 15.60 8.45 0.95
C VAL A 138 15.53 9.94 0.65
N THR A 139 16.01 10.33 -0.52
CA THR A 139 15.97 11.72 -1.01
C THR A 139 15.25 11.79 -2.35
N GLN A 140 15.10 13.00 -2.90
CA GLN A 140 14.56 13.16 -4.26
C GLN A 140 15.52 12.61 -5.33
N ASP A 141 16.78 12.41 -4.98
CA ASP A 141 17.81 11.98 -5.90
C ASP A 141 18.06 10.47 -5.88
N GLY A 142 17.53 9.76 -4.88
CA GLY A 142 17.65 8.30 -4.80
C GLY A 142 17.46 7.74 -3.41
N VAL A 143 18.01 6.55 -3.21
CA VAL A 143 18.01 5.85 -1.92
C VAL A 143 19.42 5.47 -1.52
N ASP A 144 19.71 5.64 -0.24
CA ASP A 144 20.90 5.06 0.39
C ASP A 144 20.53 3.74 1.03
N THR A 145 21.40 2.75 0.88
CA THR A 145 21.20 1.41 1.43
C THR A 145 22.45 0.92 2.13
N ASN A 146 22.31 -0.15 2.92
CA ASN A 146 23.46 -0.89 3.47
C ASN A 146 24.40 -1.49 2.39
N ALA A 147 23.98 -1.55 1.13
CA ALA A 147 24.77 -2.05 0.01
C ALA A 147 25.31 -0.92 -0.90
N GLY A 148 25.09 0.35 -0.53
CA GLY A 148 25.51 1.53 -1.29
C GLY A 148 24.34 2.36 -1.85
N PRO A 149 24.65 3.55 -2.41
CA PRO A 149 23.65 4.47 -2.94
C PRO A 149 23.09 3.98 -4.29
N ILE A 150 21.82 4.31 -4.55
CA ILE A 150 21.14 4.06 -5.82
C ILE A 150 20.49 5.37 -6.28
N ALA A 151 21.00 5.94 -7.37
CA ALA A 151 20.41 7.12 -7.99
C ALA A 151 19.09 6.76 -8.67
N ALA A 152 18.00 7.40 -8.26
CA ALA A 152 16.67 7.14 -8.78
C ALA A 152 15.79 8.38 -8.57
N ARG A 153 15.08 8.81 -9.62
CA ARG A 153 14.15 9.95 -9.52
C ARG A 153 12.72 9.52 -9.15
N THR A 154 12.47 8.21 -9.11
CA THR A 154 11.19 7.65 -8.67
C THR A 154 11.43 6.53 -7.67
N VAL A 155 11.07 6.80 -6.42
CA VAL A 155 11.08 5.83 -5.32
C VAL A 155 9.63 5.61 -4.85
N VAL A 156 9.25 4.36 -4.62
CA VAL A 156 7.91 3.99 -4.12
C VAL A 156 8.07 3.17 -2.85
N TRP A 157 7.32 3.54 -1.81
CA TRP A 157 7.38 2.88 -0.50
C TRP A 157 6.28 1.83 -0.33
N GLY A 158 6.66 0.57 -0.35
CA GLY A 158 5.77 -0.59 -0.14
C GLY A 158 6.01 -1.31 1.19
N ALA A 159 6.86 -0.79 2.07
CA ALA A 159 7.25 -1.42 3.33
C ALA A 159 6.48 -0.84 4.53
N GLY A 160 6.24 -1.69 5.54
CA GLY A 160 5.76 -1.25 6.86
C GLY A 160 4.30 -0.75 6.90
N ASN A 161 3.60 -1.13 7.96
CA ASN A 161 2.32 -0.55 8.33
C ASN A 161 2.40 -0.10 9.80
N GLU A 162 1.85 1.07 10.07
CA GLU A 162 1.71 1.62 11.42
C GLU A 162 0.24 1.89 11.70
N ALA A 163 -0.24 1.52 12.88
CA ALA A 163 -1.63 1.75 13.23
C ALA A 163 -1.99 3.25 13.19
N SER A 164 -3.27 3.54 12.99
CA SER A 164 -3.78 4.92 13.08
C SER A 164 -3.39 5.58 14.41
N PRO A 165 -2.93 6.85 14.42
CA PRO A 165 -2.65 7.60 15.65
C PRO A 165 -3.84 7.70 16.62
N LEU A 166 -5.05 7.44 16.14
CA LEU A 166 -6.24 7.31 16.97
C LEU A 166 -6.10 6.22 18.05
N ALA A 167 -5.28 5.19 17.79
CA ALA A 167 -4.95 4.15 18.76
C ALA A 167 -4.34 4.73 20.04
N THR A 168 -3.37 5.64 19.89
CA THR A 168 -2.70 6.32 21.02
C THR A 168 -3.67 7.20 21.82
N LEU A 169 -4.63 7.85 21.14
CA LEU A 169 -5.64 8.70 21.80
C LEU A 169 -6.60 7.91 22.70
N LEU A 170 -6.73 6.60 22.52
CA LEU A 170 -7.58 5.76 23.37
C LEU A 170 -6.96 5.48 24.74
N GLY A 171 -5.66 5.70 24.91
CA GLY A 171 -4.91 5.33 26.12
C GLY A 171 -5.02 3.84 26.46
N ALA A 172 -5.31 3.00 25.47
CA ALA A 172 -5.37 1.54 25.61
C ALA A 172 -3.97 0.95 25.35
N PRO A 173 -3.66 -0.24 25.88
CA PRO A 173 -2.43 -0.95 25.52
C PRO A 173 -2.31 -1.14 24.01
N THR A 174 -1.12 -0.92 23.48
CA THR A 174 -0.81 -1.09 22.05
C THR A 174 0.41 -1.97 21.88
N ASP A 175 0.44 -2.73 20.78
CA ASP A 175 1.65 -3.45 20.39
C ASP A 175 2.74 -2.50 19.83
N ARG A 176 3.89 -3.08 19.44
CA ARG A 176 5.02 -2.32 18.88
C ARG A 176 4.70 -1.58 17.58
N ALA A 177 3.66 -1.99 16.86
CA ALA A 177 3.20 -1.33 15.63
C ALA A 177 2.07 -0.32 15.90
N GLY A 178 1.79 -0.01 17.17
CA GLY A 178 0.76 0.92 17.62
C GLY A 178 -0.65 0.35 17.56
N ARG A 179 -0.84 -0.95 17.29
CA ARG A 179 -2.17 -1.56 17.17
C ARG A 179 -2.78 -1.77 18.55
N VAL A 180 -4.05 -1.40 18.70
CA VAL A 180 -4.79 -1.50 19.97
C VAL A 180 -4.99 -2.96 20.34
N GLU A 181 -4.63 -3.34 21.56
CA GLU A 181 -4.91 -4.68 22.09
C GLU A 181 -6.41 -4.85 22.32
N VAL A 182 -6.95 -5.96 21.80
CA VAL A 182 -8.38 -6.30 21.90
C VAL A 182 -8.59 -7.69 22.49
N GLY A 183 -9.71 -7.86 23.17
CA GLY A 183 -10.17 -9.15 23.67
C GLY A 183 -10.66 -10.09 22.57
N SER A 184 -11.10 -11.29 22.98
CA SER A 184 -11.63 -12.29 22.05
C SER A 184 -12.93 -11.88 21.37
N ASP A 185 -13.65 -10.89 21.88
CA ASP A 185 -14.84 -10.27 21.29
C ASP A 185 -14.52 -9.02 20.45
N LEU A 186 -13.23 -8.73 20.25
CA LEU A 186 -12.69 -7.52 19.61
C LEU A 186 -12.99 -6.21 20.36
N ALA A 187 -13.44 -6.28 21.61
CA ALA A 187 -13.53 -5.11 22.47
C ALA A 187 -12.13 -4.67 22.91
N VAL A 188 -11.91 -3.36 23.00
CA VAL A 188 -10.68 -2.78 23.53
C VAL A 188 -10.52 -3.18 24.99
N VAL A 189 -9.33 -3.65 25.36
CA VAL A 189 -9.04 -4.08 26.74
C VAL A 189 -9.35 -2.94 27.72
N GLY A 190 -10.15 -3.23 28.74
CA GLY A 190 -10.62 -2.25 29.73
C GLY A 190 -11.78 -1.35 29.27
N ARG A 191 -12.30 -1.50 28.05
CA ARG A 191 -13.39 -0.67 27.50
C ARG A 191 -14.44 -1.55 26.76
N PRO A 192 -15.37 -2.21 27.49
CA PRO A 192 -16.24 -3.26 26.93
C PRO A 192 -17.22 -2.79 25.85
N ASN A 193 -17.46 -1.48 25.72
CA ASN A 193 -18.38 -0.88 24.73
C ASN A 193 -17.66 -0.21 23.54
N VAL A 194 -16.33 -0.35 23.49
CA VAL A 194 -15.47 0.18 22.43
C VAL A 194 -14.81 -1.00 21.73
N PHE A 195 -15.01 -1.12 20.43
CA PHE A 195 -14.42 -2.17 19.60
C PHE A 195 -13.36 -1.58 18.69
N ALA A 196 -12.29 -2.33 18.42
CA ALA A 196 -11.30 -1.99 17.40
C ALA A 196 -11.14 -3.17 16.44
N ILE A 197 -11.13 -2.89 15.13
CA ILE A 197 -11.06 -3.91 14.08
C ILE A 197 -10.11 -3.51 12.94
N GLY A 198 -9.75 -4.49 12.11
CA GLY A 198 -8.85 -4.28 10.97
C GLY A 198 -7.44 -3.90 11.41
N ASP A 199 -6.73 -3.15 10.57
CA ASP A 199 -5.29 -2.90 10.75
C ASP A 199 -4.93 -2.09 11.99
N MET A 200 -5.90 -1.44 12.65
CA MET A 200 -5.66 -0.71 13.90
C MET A 200 -5.73 -1.59 15.16
N ALA A 201 -6.17 -2.85 15.03
CA ALA A 201 -6.37 -3.76 16.15
C ALA A 201 -5.36 -4.91 16.14
N HIS A 202 -4.80 -5.21 17.31
CA HIS A 202 -4.05 -6.43 17.55
C HIS A 202 -5.03 -7.53 17.95
N ALA A 203 -5.70 -8.12 16.96
CA ALA A 203 -6.61 -9.25 17.18
C ALA A 203 -5.86 -10.58 17.18
N THR A 204 -6.26 -11.49 18.05
CA THR A 204 -5.76 -12.87 18.09
C THR A 204 -6.91 -13.86 17.84
N SER A 205 -6.61 -14.94 17.12
CA SER A 205 -7.51 -16.07 16.89
C SER A 205 -6.72 -17.34 17.18
N ASP A 206 -7.24 -18.17 18.09
CA ASP A 206 -6.61 -19.45 18.45
C ASP A 206 -5.12 -19.31 18.85
N GLY A 207 -4.78 -18.22 19.55
CA GLY A 207 -3.42 -17.92 20.00
C GLY A 207 -2.49 -17.31 18.93
N VAL A 208 -2.98 -17.15 17.70
CA VAL A 208 -2.21 -16.58 16.58
C VAL A 208 -2.72 -15.18 16.25
N ALA A 209 -1.81 -14.24 16.05
CA ALA A 209 -2.16 -12.88 15.62
C ALA A 209 -2.82 -12.91 14.23
N VAL A 210 -3.91 -12.18 14.08
CA VAL A 210 -4.63 -12.06 12.81
C VAL A 210 -3.83 -11.14 11.88
N PRO A 211 -3.58 -11.55 10.63
CA PRO A 211 -2.81 -10.73 9.70
C PRO A 211 -3.56 -9.44 9.35
N GLY A 212 -2.80 -8.35 9.12
CA GLY A 212 -3.32 -7.05 8.66
C GLY A 212 -3.74 -7.11 7.19
N VAL A 213 -4.85 -7.79 6.93
CA VAL A 213 -5.42 -8.00 5.59
C VAL A 213 -6.90 -7.68 5.57
N ALA A 214 -7.43 -7.33 4.40
CA ALA A 214 -8.83 -6.97 4.22
C ALA A 214 -9.81 -8.05 4.74
N GLN A 215 -9.48 -9.33 4.60
CA GLN A 215 -10.32 -10.42 5.13
C GLN A 215 -10.43 -10.40 6.66
N GLY A 216 -9.35 -10.03 7.38
CA GLY A 216 -9.38 -9.87 8.82
C GLY A 216 -10.33 -8.74 9.24
N ALA A 217 -10.27 -7.60 8.54
CA ALA A 217 -11.18 -6.47 8.77
C ALA A 217 -12.65 -6.81 8.47
N ILE A 218 -12.93 -7.46 7.33
CA ILE A 218 -14.29 -7.86 6.94
C ILE A 218 -14.89 -8.85 7.96
N GLN A 219 -14.12 -9.88 8.34
CA GLN A 219 -14.56 -10.86 9.33
C GLN A 219 -14.74 -10.22 10.71
N GLY A 220 -13.84 -9.31 11.09
CA GLY A 220 -13.92 -8.54 12.33
C GLY A 220 -15.17 -7.67 12.40
N GLY A 221 -15.51 -6.96 11.32
CA GLY A 221 -16.74 -6.17 11.23
C GLY A 221 -18.00 -7.03 11.38
N ALA A 222 -18.07 -8.15 10.66
CA ALA A 222 -19.17 -9.10 10.79
C ALA A 222 -19.25 -9.73 12.20
N HIS A 223 -18.12 -9.91 12.86
CA HIS A 223 -18.07 -10.39 14.24
C HIS A 223 -18.59 -9.37 15.24
N VAL A 224 -18.11 -8.13 15.20
CA VAL A 224 -18.56 -7.05 16.10
C VAL A 224 -20.07 -6.82 15.95
N ALA A 225 -20.61 -6.92 14.73
CA ALA A 225 -22.07 -6.86 14.53
C ALA A 225 -22.82 -7.97 15.30
N ARG A 226 -22.27 -9.19 15.39
CA ARG A 226 -22.85 -10.27 16.20
C ARG A 226 -22.70 -10.02 17.70
N VAL A 227 -21.57 -9.45 18.13
CA VAL A 227 -21.35 -9.09 19.54
C VAL A 227 -22.37 -8.04 19.98
N ILE A 228 -22.55 -6.96 19.20
CA ILE A 228 -23.54 -5.92 19.49
C ILE A 228 -24.96 -6.51 19.56
N ARG A 229 -25.31 -7.43 18.65
CA ARG A 229 -26.60 -8.12 18.71
C ARG A 229 -26.77 -8.98 19.97
N ALA A 230 -25.70 -9.64 20.43
CA ALA A 230 -25.72 -10.44 21.64
C ALA A 230 -25.94 -9.56 22.88
N ASP A 231 -25.23 -8.43 22.95
CA ASP A 231 -25.37 -7.43 24.03
C ASP A 231 -26.79 -6.89 24.12
N LEU A 232 -27.41 -6.53 22.98
CA LEU A 232 -28.80 -6.06 22.93
C LEU A 232 -29.81 -7.13 23.36
N ALA A 233 -29.48 -8.40 23.13
CA ALA A 233 -30.31 -9.54 23.54
C ALA A 233 -30.01 -10.04 24.97
N GLY A 234 -29.02 -9.46 25.67
CA GLY A 234 -28.57 -9.92 26.98
C GLY A 234 -27.97 -11.33 26.97
N THR A 235 -27.41 -11.77 25.83
CA THR A 235 -26.81 -13.11 25.66
C THR A 235 -25.29 -13.03 25.67
N ALA A 236 -24.61 -14.17 25.89
CA ALA A 236 -23.15 -14.21 25.97
C ALA A 236 -22.48 -13.80 24.64
N ARG A 237 -21.42 -12.98 24.74
CA ARG A 237 -20.65 -12.53 23.58
C ARG A 237 -19.93 -13.72 22.92
N PRO A 238 -20.01 -13.88 21.58
CA PRO A 238 -19.24 -14.90 20.88
C PRO A 238 -17.75 -14.53 20.85
N SER A 239 -16.86 -15.53 20.79
CA SER A 239 -15.44 -15.30 20.49
C SER A 239 -15.18 -15.15 18.99
N PHE A 240 -14.22 -14.31 18.63
CA PHE A 240 -13.74 -14.12 17.28
C PHE A 240 -12.90 -15.32 16.85
N ARG A 241 -13.11 -15.75 15.61
CA ARG A 241 -12.30 -16.79 14.96
C ARG A 241 -12.02 -16.36 13.53
N TYR A 242 -10.75 -16.13 13.22
CA TYR A 242 -10.31 -15.77 11.89
C TYR A 242 -10.24 -17.02 11.01
N ARG A 243 -10.85 -16.94 9.84
CA ARG A 243 -10.75 -17.99 8.81
C ARG A 243 -9.94 -17.46 7.65
N ASN A 244 -8.71 -17.94 7.50
CA ASN A 244 -7.90 -17.63 6.33
C ASN A 244 -8.54 -18.30 5.09
N LYS A 245 -9.03 -17.47 4.16
CA LYS A 245 -9.64 -17.95 2.90
C LYS A 245 -8.61 -18.17 1.79
N GLY A 246 -7.36 -17.79 2.02
CA GLY A 246 -6.31 -17.75 1.03
C GLY A 246 -5.69 -16.37 0.88
N GLU A 247 -4.51 -16.35 0.27
CA GLU A 247 -3.73 -15.16 -0.05
C GLU A 247 -3.37 -15.19 -1.53
N LEU A 248 -3.52 -14.08 -2.25
CA LEU A 248 -3.22 -13.96 -3.67
C LEU A 248 -2.45 -12.66 -3.90
N ALA A 249 -1.35 -12.74 -4.63
CA ALA A 249 -0.55 -11.61 -5.09
C ALA A 249 -0.32 -11.70 -6.59
N THR A 250 -0.44 -10.58 -7.29
CA THR A 250 -0.18 -10.49 -8.73
C THR A 250 1.26 -10.08 -9.02
N ILE A 251 1.78 -10.51 -10.19
CA ILE A 251 3.13 -10.21 -10.62
C ILE A 251 3.04 -9.80 -12.10
N GLY A 252 2.82 -8.49 -12.32
CA GLY A 252 2.52 -7.96 -13.65
C GLY A 252 1.27 -8.59 -14.29
N ARG A 253 1.16 -8.54 -15.61
CA ARG A 253 0.11 -9.20 -16.39
C ARG A 253 0.40 -10.68 -16.57
N SER A 254 -0.65 -11.48 -16.38
CA SER A 254 -0.70 -12.92 -16.69
C SER A 254 0.13 -13.81 -15.76
N SER A 255 0.63 -13.27 -14.64
CA SER A 255 1.33 -14.06 -13.61
C SER A 255 0.92 -13.63 -12.21
N GLY A 256 0.95 -14.59 -11.28
CA GLY A 256 0.65 -14.39 -9.87
C GLY A 256 1.04 -15.60 -9.04
N VAL A 257 0.91 -15.46 -7.73
CA VAL A 257 1.08 -16.55 -6.76
C VAL A 257 -0.01 -16.46 -5.71
N GLY A 258 -0.44 -17.61 -5.19
CA GLY A 258 -1.32 -17.60 -4.04
C GLY A 258 -1.72 -18.97 -3.55
N VAL A 259 -2.41 -18.97 -2.42
CA VAL A 259 -2.95 -20.16 -1.76
C VAL A 259 -4.46 -19.98 -1.68
N ILE A 260 -5.23 -20.98 -2.13
CA ILE A 260 -6.69 -21.00 -1.96
C ILE A 260 -7.07 -22.35 -1.36
N GLY A 261 -7.69 -22.34 -0.17
CA GLY A 261 -8.12 -23.57 0.50
C GLY A 261 -7.00 -24.60 0.74
N GLY A 262 -5.76 -24.14 0.91
CA GLY A 262 -4.58 -24.99 1.09
C GLY A 262 -3.90 -25.45 -0.21
N LEU A 263 -4.47 -25.15 -1.38
CA LEU A 263 -3.84 -25.44 -2.67
C LEU A 263 -2.98 -24.26 -3.11
N GLU A 264 -1.71 -24.53 -3.42
CA GLU A 264 -0.80 -23.55 -3.98
C GLU A 264 -1.03 -23.39 -5.49
N LEU A 265 -1.27 -22.16 -5.93
CA LEU A 265 -1.42 -21.78 -7.32
C LEU A 265 -0.30 -20.83 -7.73
N SER A 266 0.18 -20.95 -8.97
CA SER A 266 1.18 -20.04 -9.51
C SER A 266 1.01 -19.80 -11.01
N GLY A 267 1.55 -18.69 -11.49
CA GLY A 267 1.56 -18.31 -12.89
C GLY A 267 0.18 -17.90 -13.38
N TRP A 268 -0.17 -18.32 -14.58
CA TRP A 268 -1.42 -17.94 -15.24
C TRP A 268 -2.67 -18.42 -14.48
N LEU A 269 -2.63 -19.60 -13.86
CA LEU A 269 -3.75 -20.12 -13.06
C LEU A 269 -4.00 -19.27 -11.79
N ALA A 270 -2.94 -18.85 -11.11
CA ALA A 270 -3.07 -17.94 -9.96
C ALA A 270 -3.59 -16.56 -10.40
N TRP A 271 -3.13 -16.08 -11.56
CA TRP A 271 -3.62 -14.83 -12.13
C TRP A 271 -5.12 -14.89 -12.47
N MET A 272 -5.62 -15.97 -13.08
CA MET A 272 -7.05 -16.17 -13.30
C MET A 272 -7.86 -16.29 -12.00
N ALA A 273 -7.31 -16.98 -11.00
CA ALA A 273 -7.94 -17.10 -9.69
C ALA A 273 -8.05 -15.73 -9.00
N TRP A 274 -7.00 -14.91 -9.07
CA TRP A 274 -7.01 -13.53 -8.59
C TRP A 274 -8.10 -12.71 -9.25
N TRP A 275 -8.22 -12.78 -10.58
CA TRP A 275 -9.29 -12.12 -11.32
C TRP A 275 -10.68 -12.54 -10.85
N SER A 276 -10.90 -13.84 -10.71
CA SER A 276 -12.18 -14.41 -10.28
C SER A 276 -12.57 -13.90 -8.89
N VAL A 277 -11.62 -13.87 -7.95
CA VAL A 277 -11.82 -13.39 -6.58
C VAL A 277 -12.09 -11.88 -6.56
N HIS A 278 -11.26 -11.08 -7.24
CA HIS A 278 -11.42 -9.62 -7.26
C HIS A 278 -12.74 -9.17 -7.89
N ILE A 279 -13.19 -9.83 -8.97
CA ILE A 279 -14.47 -9.53 -9.61
C ILE A 279 -15.65 -9.80 -8.66
N VAL A 280 -15.59 -10.88 -7.88
CA VAL A 280 -16.66 -11.25 -6.93
C VAL A 280 -16.72 -10.28 -5.74
N PHE A 281 -15.57 -9.82 -5.25
CA PHE A 281 -15.49 -8.88 -4.11
C PHE A 281 -15.63 -7.39 -4.50
N LEU A 282 -15.68 -7.06 -5.79
CA LEU A 282 -16.02 -5.71 -6.26
C LEU A 282 -17.47 -5.36 -5.89
N ILE A 283 -17.61 -4.35 -5.03
CA ILE A 283 -18.82 -4.06 -4.24
C ILE A 283 -20.03 -3.65 -5.08
N ASP A 284 -19.87 -3.18 -6.32
CA ASP A 284 -21.02 -2.71 -7.11
C ASP A 284 -21.40 -3.68 -8.24
N PHE A 285 -22.62 -4.21 -8.17
CA PHE A 285 -23.15 -5.23 -9.08
C PHE A 285 -23.40 -4.70 -10.51
N ARG A 286 -23.53 -3.37 -10.68
CA ARG A 286 -23.91 -2.75 -11.96
C ARG A 286 -22.75 -2.49 -12.92
N SER A 287 -21.51 -2.44 -12.43
CA SER A 287 -20.32 -2.10 -13.22
C SER A 287 -19.41 -3.30 -13.54
N ARG A 288 -19.68 -4.50 -12.99
CA ARG A 288 -18.78 -5.67 -13.13
C ARG A 288 -18.50 -6.06 -14.58
N LEU A 289 -19.54 -6.08 -15.42
CA LEU A 289 -19.41 -6.43 -16.84
C LEU A 289 -18.74 -5.32 -17.65
N LEU A 290 -19.03 -4.05 -17.37
CA LEU A 290 -18.37 -2.92 -18.04
C LEU A 290 -16.90 -2.79 -17.62
N VAL A 291 -16.56 -3.05 -16.36
CA VAL A 291 -15.16 -3.12 -15.90
C VAL A 291 -14.45 -4.31 -16.55
N LEU A 292 -15.10 -5.48 -16.64
CA LEU A 292 -14.58 -6.65 -17.37
C LEU A 292 -14.36 -6.36 -18.85
N ILE A 293 -15.33 -5.76 -19.53
CA ILE A 293 -15.23 -5.42 -20.95
C ILE A 293 -14.19 -4.32 -21.16
N ASN A 294 -14.15 -3.28 -20.34
CA ASN A 294 -13.19 -2.19 -20.47
C ASN A 294 -11.77 -2.66 -20.15
N TRP A 295 -11.60 -3.59 -19.22
CA TRP A 295 -10.31 -4.24 -18.96
C TRP A 295 -9.95 -5.25 -20.05
N ALA A 296 -10.87 -6.07 -20.55
CA ALA A 296 -10.63 -6.99 -21.67
C ALA A 296 -10.29 -6.22 -22.96
N TRP A 297 -10.96 -5.09 -23.19
CA TRP A 297 -10.68 -4.16 -24.28
C TRP A 297 -9.33 -3.47 -24.09
N SER A 298 -9.01 -2.98 -22.88
CA SER A 298 -7.67 -2.46 -22.54
C SER A 298 -6.59 -3.55 -22.62
N TYR A 299 -6.95 -4.82 -22.46
CA TYR A 299 -6.04 -5.96 -22.56
C TYR A 299 -5.75 -6.33 -24.02
N LEU A 300 -6.77 -6.31 -24.89
CA LEU A 300 -6.67 -6.62 -26.32
C LEU A 300 -6.12 -5.47 -27.17
N THR A 301 -6.44 -4.22 -26.85
CA THR A 301 -6.17 -3.09 -27.76
C THR A 301 -4.89 -2.32 -27.48
N PHE A 302 -4.13 -2.67 -26.43
CA PHE A 302 -2.91 -1.96 -26.02
C PHE A 302 -3.06 -0.43 -25.86
N ARG A 303 -4.28 0.09 -25.83
CA ARG A 303 -4.58 1.52 -25.74
C ARG A 303 -5.30 1.82 -24.43
N ARG A 304 -4.65 2.56 -23.55
CA ARG A 304 -5.36 3.41 -22.58
C ARG A 304 -5.31 4.85 -23.04
N GLY A 305 -6.50 5.37 -23.34
CA GLY A 305 -6.78 6.78 -23.51
C GLY A 305 -6.74 7.55 -22.18
N SER A 306 -6.55 8.85 -22.32
CA SER A 306 -6.47 9.92 -21.32
C SER A 306 -5.15 9.99 -20.52
N ARG A 307 -4.16 10.58 -21.20
CA ARG A 307 -2.90 11.13 -20.67
C ARG A 307 -3.21 12.43 -19.90
N LEU A 308 -3.72 12.32 -18.69
CA LEU A 308 -4.01 13.48 -17.84
C LEU A 308 -3.07 13.48 -16.64
N ILE A 309 -2.03 14.32 -16.71
CA ILE A 309 -1.21 14.71 -15.57
C ILE A 309 -1.99 15.81 -14.85
N THR A 310 -2.77 15.45 -13.82
CA THR A 310 -3.58 16.42 -13.06
C THR A 310 -2.77 17.01 -11.91
N GLY A 311 -2.64 18.34 -11.89
CA GLY A 311 -2.41 19.21 -10.70
C GLY A 311 -1.12 19.03 -9.86
N PRO A 312 -0.65 20.07 -9.14
CA PRO A 312 0.43 19.93 -8.18
C PRO A 312 -0.01 19.11 -6.95
N TRP A 313 0.82 18.15 -6.57
CA TRP A 313 0.65 17.33 -5.37
C TRP A 313 1.10 18.12 -4.13
N SER A 314 0.32 18.04 -3.04
CA SER A 314 0.70 18.57 -1.73
C SER A 314 0.78 17.39 -0.74
N PRO A 315 1.91 17.20 -0.03
CA PRO A 315 1.97 16.28 1.10
C PRO A 315 0.87 16.62 2.12
N ARG A 316 0.27 15.63 2.77
CA ARG A 316 -0.73 15.85 3.82
C ARG A 316 -0.08 16.57 5.01
N ARG A 317 -0.50 17.80 5.31
CA ARG A 317 -0.17 18.46 6.59
C ARG A 317 -0.85 17.71 7.73
N ARG A 318 -0.09 17.43 8.81
CA ARG A 318 -0.66 16.92 10.07
C ARG A 318 -1.70 17.93 10.58
N VAL A 319 -2.85 17.41 11.02
CA VAL A 319 -3.66 18.11 12.01
C VAL A 319 -3.02 17.77 13.37
N SER A 320 -2.13 18.63 13.84
CA SER A 320 -1.63 18.59 15.21
C SER A 320 -2.73 19.11 16.15
N GLY A 321 -3.26 18.25 17.01
CA GLY A 321 -3.94 18.66 18.25
C GLY A 321 -3.09 18.17 19.43
N ALA A 322 -2.92 18.88 20.55
CA ALA A 322 -3.47 20.14 21.03
C ALA A 322 -2.58 20.68 22.17
N GLY A 323 -2.67 21.99 22.48
CA GLY A 323 -2.14 22.58 23.72
C GLY A 323 -2.14 24.12 23.73
N ALA A 324 -3.13 24.71 24.40
CA ALA A 324 -3.23 26.09 24.95
C ALA A 324 -1.98 26.48 25.79
N GLU A 325 -1.57 27.71 26.10
CA GLU A 325 -2.02 29.13 26.20
C GLU A 325 -0.70 29.96 26.05
N ASP A 326 -0.60 31.24 25.68
CA ASP A 326 -1.04 32.43 26.42
C ASP A 326 -0.61 33.71 25.64
N GLY A 327 -1.30 34.82 25.88
CA GLY A 327 -0.76 36.19 25.82
C GLY A 327 -0.42 36.83 24.46
N ASP A 328 -1.40 37.49 23.83
CA ASP A 328 -1.38 38.97 23.82
C ASP A 328 -2.69 39.54 23.26
N ARG A 329 -3.45 40.14 24.16
CA ARG A 329 -4.56 41.04 23.84
C ARG A 329 -3.98 42.44 23.72
N GLU A 330 -3.83 42.93 22.51
CA GLU A 330 -3.77 44.38 22.29
C GLU A 330 -5.12 44.86 21.76
N ALA A 331 -5.79 45.62 22.62
CA ALA A 331 -7.05 46.27 22.35
C ALA A 331 -6.82 47.48 21.42
N VAL A 332 -7.57 47.57 20.32
CA VAL A 332 -7.88 48.86 19.68
C VAL A 332 -9.36 48.89 19.32
N GLU A 333 -10.02 49.95 19.79
CA GLU A 333 -11.45 50.24 19.85
C GLU A 333 -12.25 50.22 18.54
N PRO A 334 -13.60 50.12 18.62
CA PRO A 334 -14.49 50.16 17.47
C PRO A 334 -14.75 51.60 17.02
N ARG A 335 -14.50 51.92 15.74
CA ARG A 335 -15.02 53.16 15.14
C ARG A 335 -16.54 53.05 14.96
N ARG A 336 -17.25 53.84 15.76
CA ARG A 336 -18.64 54.26 15.52
C ARG A 336 -18.73 55.17 14.29
N ASN A 337 -19.81 55.00 13.52
CA ASN A 337 -20.28 55.90 12.47
C ASN A 337 -20.54 57.33 12.97
N ALA A 338 -20.24 58.33 12.14
CA ALA A 338 -21.08 59.52 11.91
C ALA A 338 -20.57 60.35 10.70
N HIS A 339 -21.55 60.77 9.89
CA HIS A 339 -21.52 61.63 8.69
C HIS A 339 -21.22 60.97 7.35
#